data_AF-A0A8J6U452-F1
#
_entry.id   AF-A0A8J6U452-F1
#
_cell.length_a   1.000
_cell.length_b   1.000
_cell.length_c   1.000
_cell.angle_alpha   90.00
_cell.angle_beta   90.00
_cell.angle_gamma   90.00
#
_symmetry.space_group_name_H-M   'P 1'
#
loop_
_entity.id
_entity.type
_entity.pdbx_description
1 polymer ?
#
loop_
_entity_poly.entity_id
_entity_poly.type
_entity_poly.pdbx_seq_one_letter_code
_entity_poly.pdbx_strand_id
1 'polypeptide(L)'
;MKKFKLLTFLCLCISITSCAQQKNTTPTLYTVGDSTVKNGRGDGYGGLWGWGDFIGQFLDSTKINVENHALGGTSSRTYQNLGLWDSVQKQLKRGDYVMIQFGHNDNGPVNDTIRARGTIKGIGNETEEITNLITGEHEIVHSYGWYIEKVVKETQAKGAIPIIMSPIPRNDWHDGKVPRNDNSYGLWAKQIAEKTGATFINLNEKMAAKLEGFGEDNVTGTYFYKRDHTHPSARGAAMAASLIINELKQTDNSIKNYILNDVKVVLPKKKNIFLIGDSTMASSSNPNTIGWGVPFPQFCDTTQVNVINKARGGRSTRTFIYEGLWDAAKSEFQEGDFVVIQFGHNDAGNIDKKKYRGSLKGVGEETQEVMRDSTGLETVHTYGWYLKKMVNDTKEKGANPIILSLTPRNEWPNGKAERRTDSYVKWAKEVAEAEHVPFFDINDIVATKYEALGKEQVKPFFPQDHTHTNLEGATFTAKTVAELFKKSRRLGLRSYIYFD
;
A
#
# COMPACT_ATOMS: atom_id res chain seq x y z
N MET A 1 -40.28 87.74 -36.57
CA MET A 1 -40.04 86.34 -37.00
C MET A 1 -38.54 86.08 -36.94
N LYS A 2 -38.10 85.30 -35.94
CA LYS A 2 -37.41 83.99 -36.04
C LYS A 2 -36.01 84.06 -36.70
N LYS A 3 -34.92 83.52 -36.15
CA LYS A 3 -34.59 82.86 -34.87
C LYS A 3 -33.04 82.78 -34.85
N PHE A 4 -32.40 83.22 -33.77
CA PHE A 4 -31.02 82.87 -33.43
C PHE A 4 -30.91 81.35 -33.21
N LYS A 5 -29.88 80.69 -33.74
CA LYS A 5 -29.45 79.36 -33.27
C LYS A 5 -27.97 79.38 -32.96
N LEU A 6 -27.71 79.53 -31.66
CA LEU A 6 -26.49 79.20 -30.94
C LEU A 6 -26.27 77.67 -31.07
N LEU A 7 -25.14 77.25 -31.62
CA LEU A 7 -24.76 75.84 -31.69
C LEU A 7 -23.82 75.54 -30.50
N THR A 8 -24.38 75.00 -29.44
CA THR A 8 -23.65 74.52 -28.25
C THR A 8 -23.06 73.14 -28.57
N PHE A 9 -21.73 73.00 -28.54
CA PHE A 9 -21.04 71.72 -28.68
C PHE A 9 -21.02 71.04 -27.30
N LEU A 10 -21.82 69.99 -27.12
CA LEU A 10 -21.84 69.15 -25.92
C LEU A 10 -20.96 67.93 -26.18
N CYS A 11 -19.75 67.90 -25.61
CA CYS A 11 -18.92 66.70 -25.56
C CYS A 11 -19.55 65.69 -24.59
N LEU A 12 -20.22 64.67 -25.13
CA LEU A 12 -20.72 63.53 -24.37
C LEU A 12 -19.63 62.45 -24.32
N CYS A 13 -18.87 62.41 -23.23
CA CYS A 13 -18.00 61.28 -22.92
C CYS A 13 -18.85 60.06 -22.55
N ILE A 14 -19.09 59.17 -23.51
CA ILE A 14 -19.70 57.87 -23.26
C ILE A 14 -18.61 56.94 -22.73
N SER A 15 -18.55 56.77 -21.41
CA SER A 15 -17.79 55.71 -20.77
C SER A 15 -18.48 54.37 -21.07
N ILE A 16 -17.99 53.67 -22.09
CA ILE A 16 -18.41 52.30 -22.39
C ILE A 16 -17.75 51.41 -21.33
N THR A 17 -18.42 51.19 -20.20
CA THR A 17 -18.10 50.09 -19.30
C THR A 17 -18.45 48.80 -20.02
N SER A 18 -17.45 48.23 -20.71
CA SER A 18 -17.44 46.84 -21.15
C SER A 18 -17.62 45.96 -19.91
N CYS A 19 -18.86 45.61 -19.59
CA CYS A 19 -19.17 44.51 -18.69
C CYS A 19 -18.84 43.22 -19.45
N ALA A 20 -17.55 42.91 -19.55
CA ALA A 20 -17.10 41.62 -20.03
C ALA A 20 -17.60 40.60 -19.02
N GLN A 21 -18.65 39.87 -19.39
CA GLN A 21 -19.19 38.76 -18.61
C GLN A 21 -18.04 37.78 -18.36
N GLN A 22 -17.51 37.80 -17.13
CA GLN A 22 -16.37 36.99 -16.74
C GLN A 22 -16.75 35.54 -17.00
N LYS A 23 -16.13 34.93 -18.01
CA LYS A 23 -16.36 33.53 -18.38
C LYS A 23 -16.07 32.73 -17.11
N ASN A 24 -17.09 32.14 -16.49
CA ASN A 24 -16.94 31.34 -15.28
C ASN A 24 -16.05 30.15 -15.61
N THR A 25 -14.75 30.29 -15.37
CA THR A 25 -13.80 29.20 -15.48
C THR A 25 -13.91 28.36 -14.22
N THR A 26 -14.11 27.05 -14.37
CA THR A 26 -14.04 26.09 -13.28
C THR A 26 -12.72 26.29 -12.52
N PRO A 27 -12.73 26.62 -11.22
CA PRO A 27 -11.51 26.79 -10.45
C PRO A 27 -10.77 25.45 -10.32
N THR A 28 -9.47 25.53 -10.07
CA THR A 28 -8.60 24.38 -9.84
C THR A 28 -8.01 24.45 -8.45
N LEU A 29 -8.09 23.34 -7.71
CA LEU A 29 -7.33 23.11 -6.49
C LEU A 29 -5.99 22.47 -6.85
N TYR A 30 -4.90 23.19 -6.59
CA TYR A 30 -3.55 22.67 -6.67
C TYR A 30 -3.08 22.24 -5.28
N THR A 31 -2.54 21.03 -5.13
CA THR A 31 -1.84 20.61 -3.91
C THR A 31 -0.34 20.60 -4.15
N VAL A 32 0.42 21.26 -3.28
CA VAL A 32 1.89 21.31 -3.30
C VAL A 32 2.44 20.86 -1.96
N GLY A 33 3.52 20.08 -1.99
CA GLY A 33 4.06 19.46 -0.78
C GLY A 33 5.03 18.33 -1.04
N ASP A 34 5.25 17.53 0.00
CA ASP A 34 6.18 16.41 0.03
C ASP A 34 5.51 15.04 -0.23
N SER A 35 6.20 13.96 0.15
CA SER A 35 5.76 12.57 -0.03
C SER A 35 4.51 12.19 0.75
N THR A 36 4.12 12.97 1.75
CA THR A 36 2.87 12.78 2.51
C THR A 36 1.67 13.47 1.84
N VAL A 37 1.91 14.31 0.83
CA VAL A 37 0.89 14.88 -0.06
C VAL A 37 0.78 14.08 -1.36
N LYS A 38 1.92 13.66 -1.94
CA LYS A 38 1.97 12.73 -3.08
C LYS A 38 3.18 11.81 -2.98
N ASN A 39 2.95 10.51 -2.85
CA ASN A 39 4.02 9.52 -2.83
C ASN A 39 4.26 8.93 -4.22
N GLY A 40 5.53 8.77 -4.61
CA GLY A 40 5.88 8.18 -5.89
C GLY A 40 5.20 8.91 -7.07
N ARG A 41 4.47 8.15 -7.88
CA ARG A 41 3.68 8.71 -9.00
C ARG A 41 2.21 8.99 -8.63
N GLY A 42 1.83 8.83 -7.37
CA GLY A 42 0.42 8.80 -6.92
C GLY A 42 -0.26 7.46 -7.23
N ASP A 43 0.52 6.40 -7.42
CA ASP A 43 0.07 5.04 -7.76
C ASP A 43 0.09 4.08 -6.57
N GLY A 44 0.44 4.57 -5.38
CA GLY A 44 0.54 3.76 -4.17
C GLY A 44 1.73 2.83 -4.14
N TYR A 45 2.81 3.13 -4.88
CA TYR A 45 4.00 2.29 -4.90
C TYR A 45 4.49 1.95 -3.48
N GLY A 46 4.63 0.65 -3.20
CA GLY A 46 5.01 0.16 -1.88
C GLY A 46 3.96 0.41 -0.79
N GLY A 47 2.70 0.64 -1.15
CA GLY A 47 1.60 0.91 -0.22
C GLY A 47 1.59 2.32 0.36
N LEU A 48 2.54 3.17 -0.02
CA LEU A 48 2.69 4.50 0.54
C LEU A 48 1.82 5.48 -0.26
N TRP A 49 1.02 6.28 0.43
CA TRP A 49 0.12 7.24 -0.21
C TRP A 49 0.26 8.64 0.37
N GLY A 50 -0.07 9.64 -0.44
CA GLY A 50 -0.23 11.01 0.03
C GLY A 50 -1.70 11.39 0.12
N TRP A 51 -2.06 12.28 1.06
CA TRP A 51 -3.47 12.68 1.22
C TRP A 51 -4.01 13.45 0.00
N GLY A 52 -3.13 14.08 -0.79
CA GLY A 52 -3.49 14.79 -2.02
C GLY A 52 -4.10 13.87 -3.08
N ASP A 53 -3.78 12.57 -3.05
CA ASP A 53 -4.35 11.58 -3.97
C ASP A 53 -5.82 11.24 -3.63
N PHE A 54 -6.29 11.59 -2.43
CA PHE A 54 -7.65 11.32 -1.96
C PHE A 54 -8.54 12.56 -1.87
N ILE A 55 -7.95 13.77 -1.77
CA ILE A 55 -8.72 15.00 -1.50
C ILE A 55 -9.80 15.28 -2.54
N GLY A 56 -9.54 14.94 -3.82
CA GLY A 56 -10.50 15.15 -4.90
C GLY A 56 -11.78 14.32 -4.77
N GLN A 57 -11.76 13.21 -4.03
CA GLN A 57 -12.97 12.41 -3.80
C GLN A 57 -14.02 13.11 -2.94
N PHE A 58 -13.61 14.16 -2.21
CA PHE A 58 -14.50 14.94 -1.34
C PHE A 58 -15.08 16.18 -2.03
N LEU A 59 -14.69 16.44 -3.27
CA LEU A 59 -15.03 17.65 -4.00
C LEU A 59 -15.94 17.32 -5.19
N ASP A 60 -16.87 18.23 -5.50
CA ASP A 60 -17.74 18.13 -6.66
C ASP A 60 -16.93 18.37 -7.94
N SER A 61 -16.52 17.28 -8.60
CA SER A 61 -15.69 17.32 -9.81
C SER A 61 -16.36 17.99 -11.00
N THR A 62 -17.67 18.28 -10.94
CA THR A 62 -18.36 19.09 -11.95
C THR A 62 -18.15 20.60 -11.75
N LYS A 63 -17.64 21.02 -10.57
CA LYS A 63 -17.50 22.43 -10.18
C LYS A 63 -16.07 22.85 -9.83
N ILE A 64 -15.16 21.90 -9.57
CA ILE A 64 -13.75 22.20 -9.27
C ILE A 64 -12.85 21.09 -9.84
N ASN A 65 -11.72 21.48 -10.43
CA ASN A 65 -10.65 20.56 -10.83
C ASN A 65 -9.67 20.34 -9.68
N VAL A 66 -8.97 19.20 -9.65
CA VAL A 66 -7.94 18.92 -8.63
C VAL A 66 -6.67 18.45 -9.32
N GLU A 67 -5.56 19.09 -8.98
CA GLU A 67 -4.24 18.76 -9.52
C GLU A 67 -3.22 18.58 -8.39
N ASN A 68 -2.71 17.34 -8.25
CA ASN A 68 -1.70 17.03 -7.25
C ASN A 68 -0.28 17.19 -7.81
N HIS A 69 0.30 18.37 -7.53
CA HIS A 69 1.65 18.79 -7.95
C HIS A 69 2.73 18.56 -6.90
N ALA A 70 2.38 18.01 -5.72
CA ALA A 70 3.37 17.64 -4.73
C ALA A 70 4.40 16.65 -5.29
N LEU A 71 5.61 16.65 -4.73
CA LEU A 71 6.66 15.72 -5.14
C LEU A 71 7.31 15.05 -3.94
N GLY A 72 7.33 13.72 -3.97
CA GLY A 72 7.97 12.93 -2.92
C GLY A 72 9.44 13.32 -2.72
N GLY A 73 9.81 13.56 -1.46
CA GLY A 73 11.18 13.89 -1.08
C GLY A 73 11.56 15.36 -1.19
N THR A 74 10.68 16.27 -1.63
CA THR A 74 11.00 17.70 -1.60
C THR A 74 10.74 18.33 -0.23
N SER A 75 11.55 19.33 0.11
CA SER A 75 11.30 20.35 1.14
C SER A 75 10.71 21.61 0.51
N SER A 76 10.29 22.59 1.32
CA SER A 76 9.78 23.89 0.83
C SER A 76 10.80 24.62 -0.07
N ARG A 77 12.10 24.43 0.23
CA ARG A 77 13.24 24.89 -0.56
C ARG A 77 13.40 24.12 -1.86
N THR A 78 13.64 22.82 -1.78
CA THR A 78 14.01 22.02 -2.96
C THR A 78 12.86 21.94 -3.96
N TYR A 79 11.61 22.04 -3.51
CA TYR A 79 10.46 22.17 -4.40
C TYR A 79 10.54 23.41 -5.30
N GLN A 80 11.00 24.54 -4.75
CA GLN A 80 11.18 25.78 -5.49
C GLN A 80 12.45 25.77 -6.36
N ASN A 81 13.57 25.25 -5.84
CA ASN A 81 14.82 25.14 -6.62
C ASN A 81 14.66 24.28 -7.88
N LEU A 82 13.82 23.24 -7.81
CA LEU A 82 13.51 22.38 -8.96
C LEU A 82 12.51 23.02 -9.94
N GLY A 83 12.06 24.26 -9.72
CA GLY A 83 11.10 24.96 -10.56
C GLY A 83 9.67 24.38 -10.49
N LEU A 84 9.37 23.51 -9.53
CA LEU A 84 8.06 22.86 -9.40
C LEU A 84 6.99 23.89 -9.01
N TRP A 85 7.34 24.84 -8.15
CA TRP A 85 6.44 25.95 -7.83
C TRP A 85 6.20 26.86 -9.02
N ASP A 86 7.23 27.24 -9.77
CA ASP A 86 7.09 28.10 -10.95
C ASP A 86 6.14 27.49 -11.99
N SER A 87 6.18 26.16 -12.14
CA SER A 87 5.25 25.42 -13.01
C SER A 87 3.79 25.60 -12.58
N VAL A 88 3.50 25.50 -11.28
CA VAL A 88 2.15 25.72 -10.73
C VAL A 88 1.76 27.20 -10.83
N GLN A 89 2.63 28.10 -10.39
CA GLN A 89 2.40 29.55 -10.36
C GLN A 89 2.02 30.12 -11.73
N LYS A 90 2.62 29.61 -12.82
CA LYS A 90 2.32 30.01 -14.20
C LYS A 90 0.91 29.61 -14.65
N GLN A 91 0.34 28.56 -14.07
CA GLN A 91 -0.99 28.04 -14.41
C GLN A 91 -2.11 28.67 -13.58
N LEU A 92 -1.79 29.26 -12.43
CA LEU A 92 -2.76 29.85 -11.51
C LEU A 92 -3.60 30.95 -12.17
N LYS A 93 -4.91 30.85 -11.93
CA LYS A 93 -5.93 31.83 -12.32
C LYS A 93 -6.61 32.38 -11.07
N ARG A 94 -7.23 33.54 -11.22
CA ARG A 94 -8.06 34.14 -10.15
C ARG A 94 -9.17 33.16 -9.76
N GLY A 95 -9.28 32.88 -8.46
CA GLY A 95 -10.27 31.94 -7.91
C GLY A 95 -9.79 30.50 -7.78
N ASP A 96 -8.59 30.16 -8.27
CA ASP A 96 -7.96 28.87 -7.96
C ASP A 96 -7.55 28.78 -6.48
N TYR A 97 -7.29 27.57 -6.01
CA TYR A 97 -6.87 27.28 -4.64
C TYR A 97 -5.49 26.61 -4.64
N VAL A 98 -4.66 26.92 -3.64
CA VAL A 98 -3.36 26.25 -3.44
C VAL A 98 -3.27 25.74 -2.01
N MET A 99 -3.29 24.42 -1.85
CA MET A 99 -3.05 23.74 -0.58
C MET A 99 -1.56 23.43 -0.43
N ILE A 100 -0.94 23.97 0.63
CA ILE A 100 0.51 23.97 0.86
C ILE A 100 0.84 23.18 2.14
N GLN A 101 1.58 22.08 2.01
CA GLN A 101 2.07 21.31 3.17
C GLN A 101 3.52 20.84 2.99
N PHE A 102 4.42 21.36 3.82
CA PHE A 102 5.82 20.97 3.91
C PHE A 102 6.26 20.82 5.38
N GLY A 103 7.51 20.42 5.61
CA GLY A 103 8.10 20.32 6.95
C GLY A 103 8.87 19.01 7.21
N HIS A 104 8.48 17.88 6.60
CA HIS A 104 9.15 16.60 6.88
C HIS A 104 10.60 16.57 6.41
N ASN A 105 10.84 17.11 5.21
CA ASN A 105 12.17 17.13 4.58
C ASN A 105 12.96 18.41 4.91
N ASP A 106 12.29 19.45 5.39
CA ASP A 106 12.89 20.74 5.76
C ASP A 106 13.77 20.64 7.02
N ASN A 107 13.52 19.65 7.88
CA ASN A 107 14.31 19.40 9.09
C ASN A 107 15.68 18.74 8.87
N GLY A 108 16.03 18.43 7.61
CA GLY A 108 17.35 17.92 7.29
C GLY A 108 18.46 18.97 7.46
N PRO A 109 19.74 18.58 7.34
CA PRO A 109 20.84 19.53 7.24
C PRO A 109 20.64 20.50 6.07
N VAL A 110 21.03 21.76 6.27
CA VAL A 110 21.01 22.79 5.21
C VAL A 110 21.89 22.36 4.03
N ASN A 111 23.02 21.72 4.29
CA ASN A 111 23.90 21.19 3.26
C ASN A 111 24.47 19.83 3.69
N ASP A 112 24.41 18.85 2.80
CA ASP A 112 24.98 17.52 3.00
C ASP A 112 25.21 16.84 1.64
N THR A 113 25.90 15.69 1.62
CA THR A 113 26.23 14.96 0.38
C THR A 113 25.14 13.99 -0.08
N ILE A 114 23.99 13.92 0.60
CA ILE A 114 23.00 12.86 0.39
C ILE A 114 21.67 13.42 -0.14
N ARG A 115 21.18 14.50 0.45
CA ARG A 115 19.87 15.10 0.19
C ARG A 115 19.92 16.62 0.02
N ALA A 116 20.67 17.33 0.87
CA ALA A 116 20.77 18.81 0.93
C ALA A 116 19.39 19.52 0.88
N ARG A 117 18.44 19.05 1.71
CA ARG A 117 17.04 19.51 1.68
C ARG A 117 16.69 20.54 2.76
N GLY A 118 17.54 20.71 3.77
CA GLY A 118 17.24 21.50 4.94
C GLY A 118 16.97 22.96 4.66
N THR A 119 16.19 23.58 5.54
CA THR A 119 15.93 25.03 5.55
C THR A 119 16.43 25.64 6.85
N ILE A 120 16.68 26.95 6.85
CA ILE A 120 16.92 27.66 8.12
C ILE A 120 15.63 27.63 8.95
N LYS A 121 15.77 27.36 10.25
CA LYS A 121 14.63 27.20 11.16
C LYS A 121 13.97 28.55 11.44
N GLY A 122 12.65 28.57 11.52
CA GLY A 122 11.87 29.77 11.85
C GLY A 122 11.14 30.40 10.67
N ILE A 123 10.65 31.62 10.91
CA ILE A 123 9.81 32.39 9.96
C ILE A 123 10.43 33.73 9.52
N GLY A 124 11.70 33.97 9.88
CA GLY A 124 12.39 35.21 9.58
C GLY A 124 12.90 35.27 8.14
N ASN A 125 13.74 36.25 7.85
CA ASN A 125 14.35 36.45 6.53
C ASN A 125 15.82 36.01 6.50
N GLU A 126 16.22 35.12 7.41
CA GLU A 126 17.58 34.62 7.50
C GLU A 126 17.99 33.91 6.20
N THR A 127 19.25 34.07 5.84
CA THR A 127 19.87 33.47 4.67
C THR A 127 21.22 32.86 4.99
N GLU A 128 21.59 31.80 4.29
CA GLU A 128 22.90 31.17 4.35
C GLU A 128 23.37 30.87 2.92
N GLU A 129 24.56 31.33 2.56
CA GLU A 129 25.18 30.99 1.28
C GLU A 129 25.92 29.65 1.41
N ILE A 130 25.67 28.74 0.47
CA ILE A 130 26.33 27.45 0.43
C ILE A 130 26.87 27.14 -0.97
N THR A 131 27.87 26.27 -1.04
CA THR A 131 28.10 25.43 -2.23
C THR A 131 27.39 24.12 -2.00
N ASN A 132 26.34 23.84 -2.78
CA ASN A 132 25.52 22.64 -2.64
C ASN A 132 26.40 21.41 -2.88
N LEU A 133 26.57 20.55 -1.88
CA LEU A 133 27.49 19.42 -1.96
C LEU A 133 27.04 18.31 -2.93
N ILE A 134 25.80 18.38 -3.44
CA ILE A 134 25.25 17.44 -4.41
C ILE A 134 25.42 17.96 -5.84
N THR A 135 25.08 19.23 -6.08
CA THR A 135 25.13 19.81 -7.43
C THR A 135 26.45 20.52 -7.75
N GLY A 136 27.20 20.91 -6.73
CA GLY A 136 28.39 21.76 -6.85
C GLY A 136 28.09 23.23 -7.11
N GLU A 137 26.81 23.63 -7.12
CA GLU A 137 26.39 24.99 -7.46
C GLU A 137 26.32 25.89 -6.21
N HIS A 138 26.55 27.19 -6.41
CA HIS A 138 26.28 28.19 -5.36
C HIS A 138 24.77 28.37 -5.17
N GLU A 139 24.35 28.44 -3.92
CA GLU A 139 22.94 28.57 -3.56
C GLU A 139 22.77 29.45 -2.31
N ILE A 140 21.72 30.28 -2.30
CA ILE A 140 21.28 31.04 -1.12
C ILE A 140 20.10 30.30 -0.49
N VAL A 141 20.30 29.83 0.74
CA VAL A 141 19.27 29.10 1.50
C VAL A 141 18.52 30.06 2.41
N HIS A 142 17.20 30.09 2.30
CA HIS A 142 16.34 30.88 3.18
C HIS A 142 15.74 30.08 4.34
N SER A 143 15.08 30.79 5.26
CA SER A 143 14.24 30.18 6.29
C SER A 143 13.03 29.43 5.73
N TYR A 144 12.52 28.46 6.48
CA TYR A 144 11.27 27.77 6.16
C TYR A 144 10.13 28.77 5.89
N GLY A 145 9.96 29.75 6.77
CA GLY A 145 8.86 30.70 6.60
C GLY A 145 9.03 31.63 5.41
N TRP A 146 10.26 31.99 5.02
CA TRP A 146 10.49 32.72 3.78
C TRP A 146 9.98 31.95 2.57
N TYR A 147 10.31 30.65 2.47
CA TYR A 147 9.90 29.81 1.34
C TYR A 147 8.38 29.65 1.25
N ILE A 148 7.70 29.40 2.38
CA ILE A 148 6.24 29.27 2.40
C ILE A 148 5.55 30.62 2.16
N GLU A 149 6.04 31.71 2.77
CA GLU A 149 5.49 33.06 2.57
C GLU A 149 5.60 33.51 1.12
N LYS A 150 6.69 33.16 0.41
CA LYS A 150 6.82 33.40 -1.02
C LYS A 150 5.71 32.71 -1.82
N VAL A 151 5.48 31.41 -1.62
CA VAL A 151 4.42 30.65 -2.28
C VAL A 151 3.04 31.28 -2.02
N VAL A 152 2.77 31.66 -0.77
CA VAL A 152 1.51 32.29 -0.37
C VAL A 152 1.31 33.64 -1.06
N LYS A 153 2.31 34.53 -1.03
CA LYS A 153 2.23 35.85 -1.67
C LYS A 153 2.08 35.74 -3.18
N GLU A 154 2.81 34.83 -3.81
CA GLU A 154 2.72 34.60 -5.25
C GLU A 154 1.37 34.00 -5.66
N THR A 155 0.78 33.15 -4.81
CA THR A 155 -0.61 32.67 -4.98
C THR A 155 -1.60 33.83 -4.92
N GLN A 156 -1.51 34.66 -3.88
CA GLN A 156 -2.40 35.82 -3.68
C GLN A 156 -2.26 36.85 -4.82
N ALA A 157 -1.04 37.08 -5.32
CA ALA A 157 -0.78 37.99 -6.43
C ALA A 157 -1.45 37.55 -7.74
N LYS A 158 -1.69 36.23 -7.92
CA LYS A 158 -2.48 35.69 -9.04
C LYS A 158 -3.99 35.73 -8.81
N GLY A 159 -4.44 36.21 -7.64
CA GLY A 159 -5.84 36.18 -7.22
C GLY A 159 -6.34 34.78 -6.86
N ALA A 160 -5.42 33.83 -6.65
CA ALA A 160 -5.72 32.50 -6.11
C ALA A 160 -5.69 32.53 -4.58
N ILE A 161 -6.24 31.49 -3.95
CA ILE A 161 -6.51 31.42 -2.51
C ILE A 161 -5.59 30.37 -1.85
N PRO A 162 -4.60 30.80 -1.04
CA PRO A 162 -3.71 29.86 -0.35
C PRO A 162 -4.37 29.27 0.91
N ILE A 163 -4.08 27.99 1.13
CA ILE A 163 -4.47 27.22 2.32
C ILE A 163 -3.21 26.51 2.83
N ILE A 164 -2.80 26.80 4.06
CA ILE A 164 -1.58 26.24 4.66
C ILE A 164 -1.99 25.14 5.64
N MET A 165 -1.28 24.02 5.61
CA MET A 165 -1.47 22.92 6.58
C MET A 165 -0.19 22.67 7.37
N SER A 166 -0.33 22.31 8.64
CA SER A 166 0.77 21.65 9.36
C SER A 166 1.04 20.26 8.77
N PRO A 167 2.29 19.76 8.79
CA PRO A 167 2.61 18.42 8.30
C PRO A 167 1.87 17.35 9.11
N ILE A 168 1.46 16.25 8.48
CA ILE A 168 0.90 15.09 9.20
C ILE A 168 1.85 14.61 10.32
N PRO A 169 1.35 13.98 11.41
CA PRO A 169 2.22 13.42 12.41
C PRO A 169 2.96 12.18 11.89
N ARG A 170 4.07 11.85 12.54
CA ARG A 170 4.75 10.56 12.36
C ARG A 170 4.16 9.51 13.30
N ASN A 171 4.24 8.24 12.90
CA ASN A 171 3.91 7.09 13.74
C ASN A 171 5.06 6.80 14.72
N ASP A 172 5.27 7.69 15.69
CA ASP A 172 6.42 7.70 16.60
C ASP A 172 5.94 7.85 18.05
N TRP A 173 5.24 6.84 18.55
CA TRP A 173 4.48 6.93 19.79
C TRP A 173 5.37 6.97 21.03
N HIS A 174 4.97 7.78 22.02
CA HIS A 174 5.57 7.82 23.35
C HIS A 174 4.45 7.82 24.39
N ASP A 175 4.42 6.83 25.29
CA ASP A 175 3.41 6.71 26.35
C ASP A 175 1.96 6.80 25.84
N GLY A 176 1.68 6.14 24.69
CA GLY A 176 0.37 6.17 24.06
C GLY A 176 -0.01 7.51 23.41
N LYS A 177 0.97 8.41 23.21
CA LYS A 177 0.80 9.72 22.58
C LYS A 177 1.58 9.85 21.29
N VAL A 178 0.98 10.54 20.32
CA VAL A 178 1.58 10.87 19.03
C VAL A 178 2.26 12.25 19.12
N PRO A 179 3.55 12.41 18.78
CA PRO A 179 4.23 13.70 18.89
C PRO A 179 3.58 14.79 18.04
N ARG A 180 3.37 15.97 18.65
CA ARG A 180 2.86 17.15 17.96
C ARG A 180 4.01 17.94 17.33
N ASN A 181 3.71 18.59 16.21
CA ASN A 181 4.61 19.53 15.54
C ASN A 181 4.24 20.99 15.87
N ASP A 182 3.89 21.26 17.11
CA ASP A 182 3.38 22.54 17.63
C ASP A 182 4.47 23.51 18.09
N ASN A 183 5.74 23.08 18.04
CA ASN A 183 6.91 23.87 18.41
C ASN A 183 7.91 24.04 17.25
N SER A 184 7.59 23.57 16.05
CA SER A 184 8.47 23.68 14.86
C SER A 184 7.69 23.96 13.56
N TYR A 185 7.84 23.16 12.51
CA TYR A 185 7.23 23.40 11.19
C TYR A 185 5.71 23.57 11.21
N GLY A 186 4.98 22.88 12.09
CA GLY A 186 3.53 23.07 12.26
C GLY A 186 3.19 24.41 12.91
N LEU A 187 3.99 24.86 13.89
CA LEU A 187 3.88 26.20 14.47
C LEU A 187 4.22 27.29 13.45
N TRP A 188 5.33 27.13 12.73
CA TRP A 188 5.75 28.12 11.74
C TRP A 188 4.74 28.22 10.60
N ALA A 189 4.20 27.09 10.12
CA ALA A 189 3.09 27.07 9.15
C ALA A 189 1.88 27.87 9.65
N LYS A 190 1.50 27.69 10.92
CA LYS A 190 0.43 28.47 11.56
C LYS A 190 0.74 29.97 11.58
N GLN A 191 1.92 30.34 12.06
CA GLN A 191 2.34 31.74 12.16
C GLN A 191 2.38 32.44 10.80
N ILE A 192 2.79 31.74 9.75
CA ILE A 192 2.80 32.28 8.37
C ILE A 192 1.36 32.49 7.87
N ALA A 193 0.46 31.55 8.15
CA ALA A 193 -0.95 31.70 7.80
C ALA A 193 -1.57 32.93 8.48
N GLU A 194 -1.31 33.11 9.79
CA GLU A 194 -1.74 34.28 10.55
C GLU A 194 -1.15 35.58 9.98
N LYS A 195 0.15 35.59 9.68
CA LYS A 195 0.86 36.75 9.10
C LYS A 195 0.31 37.16 7.73
N THR A 196 -0.11 36.20 6.92
CA THR A 196 -0.53 36.41 5.52
C THR A 196 -2.04 36.44 5.32
N GLY A 197 -2.82 36.16 6.36
CA GLY A 197 -4.27 36.01 6.29
C GLY A 197 -4.73 34.75 5.54
N ALA A 198 -3.83 33.79 5.28
CA ALA A 198 -4.19 32.52 4.64
C ALA A 198 -4.99 31.62 5.61
N THR A 199 -5.84 30.76 5.07
CA THR A 199 -6.50 29.75 5.91
C THR A 199 -5.49 28.74 6.43
N PHE A 200 -5.52 28.46 7.73
CA PHE A 200 -4.68 27.43 8.35
C PHE A 200 -5.50 26.20 8.75
N ILE A 201 -4.96 25.03 8.47
CA ILE A 201 -5.50 23.74 8.92
C ILE A 201 -4.43 23.05 9.77
N ASN A 202 -4.72 22.84 11.06
CA ASN A 202 -3.80 22.11 11.94
C ASN A 202 -3.95 20.59 11.77
N LEU A 203 -3.57 20.09 10.59
CA LEU A 203 -3.71 18.67 10.26
C LEU A 203 -2.88 17.76 11.19
N ASN A 204 -1.72 18.23 11.65
CA ASN A 204 -0.89 17.52 12.61
C ASN A 204 -1.68 17.12 13.87
N GLU A 205 -2.30 18.10 14.53
CA GLU A 205 -3.07 17.87 15.75
C GLU A 205 -4.31 17.01 15.49
N LYS A 206 -5.07 17.34 14.44
CA LYS A 206 -6.33 16.63 14.14
C LYS A 206 -6.08 15.16 13.83
N MET A 207 -5.01 14.87 13.10
CA MET A 207 -4.62 13.51 12.79
C MET A 207 -4.04 12.81 14.02
N ALA A 208 -3.18 13.46 14.81
CA ALA A 208 -2.62 12.90 16.03
C ALA A 208 -3.73 12.50 17.03
N ALA A 209 -4.67 13.41 17.32
CA ALA A 209 -5.81 13.13 18.20
C ALA A 209 -6.68 11.97 17.68
N LYS A 210 -6.89 11.88 16.35
CA LYS A 210 -7.65 10.79 15.76
C LYS A 210 -6.94 9.44 15.89
N LEU A 211 -5.63 9.41 15.68
CA LEU A 211 -4.79 8.22 15.83
C LEU A 211 -4.78 7.75 17.29
N GLU A 212 -4.60 8.67 18.24
CA GLU A 212 -4.65 8.36 19.68
C GLU A 212 -5.96 7.72 20.11
N GLY A 213 -7.09 8.16 19.53
CA GLY A 213 -8.38 7.53 19.75
C GLY A 213 -8.47 6.07 19.29
N PHE A 214 -7.58 5.61 18.41
CA PHE A 214 -7.46 4.21 18.00
C PHE A 214 -6.45 3.42 18.84
N GLY A 215 -5.38 4.07 19.31
CA GLY A 215 -4.24 3.42 19.97
C GLY A 215 -3.23 2.83 18.97
N GLU A 216 -1.97 2.72 19.41
CA GLU A 216 -0.82 2.35 18.57
C GLU A 216 -0.99 1.03 17.82
N ASP A 217 -1.46 -0.03 18.50
CA ASP A 217 -1.66 -1.37 17.93
C ASP A 217 -2.67 -1.37 16.76
N ASN A 218 -3.66 -0.49 16.82
CA ASN A 218 -4.66 -0.35 15.75
C ASN A 218 -4.22 0.60 14.64
N VAL A 219 -3.19 1.42 14.89
CA VAL A 219 -2.64 2.38 13.94
C VAL A 219 -1.54 1.75 13.10
N THR A 220 -0.59 1.08 13.74
CA THR A 220 0.55 0.44 13.10
C THR A 220 0.10 -0.79 12.32
N GLY A 221 0.35 -0.82 11.02
CA GLY A 221 -0.13 -1.86 10.10
C GLY A 221 -1.49 -1.54 9.46
N THR A 222 -2.17 -0.45 9.86
CA THR A 222 -3.45 -0.04 9.29
C THR A 222 -3.39 1.35 8.64
N TYR A 223 -2.95 2.36 9.38
CA TYR A 223 -2.86 3.76 8.91
C TYR A 223 -1.43 4.18 8.59
N PHE A 224 -0.46 3.58 9.28
CA PHE A 224 0.97 3.67 9.01
C PHE A 224 1.59 2.28 8.97
N TYR A 225 2.85 2.18 8.56
CA TYR A 225 3.57 0.92 8.51
C TYR A 225 4.58 0.81 9.65
N LYS A 226 4.82 -0.41 10.14
CA LYS A 226 5.88 -0.65 11.13
C LYS A 226 7.27 -0.25 10.61
N ARG A 227 7.54 -0.54 9.33
CA ARG A 227 8.77 -0.18 8.62
C ARG A 227 8.89 1.29 8.22
N ASP A 228 7.81 2.07 8.33
CA ASP A 228 7.77 3.45 7.86
C ASP A 228 6.86 4.30 8.75
N HIS A 229 7.51 5.08 9.61
CA HIS A 229 6.84 5.99 10.52
C HIS A 229 6.41 7.32 9.90
N THR A 230 6.70 7.60 8.62
CA THR A 230 6.40 8.90 7.98
C THR A 230 5.28 8.77 6.95
N HIS A 231 5.31 7.73 6.10
CA HIS A 231 4.37 7.63 4.99
C HIS A 231 3.13 6.81 5.39
N PRO A 232 1.91 7.37 5.23
CA PRO A 232 0.70 6.66 5.57
C PRO A 232 0.34 5.61 4.50
N SER A 233 -0.50 4.65 4.91
CA SER A 233 -1.21 3.76 3.98
C SER A 233 -2.31 4.54 3.22
N ALA A 234 -2.97 3.90 2.25
CA ALA A 234 -4.13 4.50 1.59
C ALA A 234 -5.22 4.94 2.60
N ARG A 235 -5.42 4.16 3.66
CA ARG A 235 -6.40 4.47 4.70
C ARG A 235 -5.95 5.65 5.57
N GLY A 236 -4.65 5.75 5.88
CA GLY A 236 -4.06 6.91 6.55
C GLY A 236 -4.16 8.20 5.74
N ALA A 237 -3.82 8.13 4.45
CA ALA A 237 -3.92 9.24 3.52
C ALA A 237 -5.37 9.72 3.31
N ALA A 238 -6.31 8.78 3.13
CA ALA A 238 -7.74 9.08 3.04
C ALA A 238 -8.29 9.71 4.34
N MET A 239 -7.84 9.25 5.50
CA MET A 239 -8.22 9.83 6.79
C MET A 239 -7.70 11.27 6.90
N ALA A 240 -6.44 11.53 6.54
CA ALA A 240 -5.89 12.88 6.51
C ALA A 240 -6.69 13.80 5.58
N ALA A 241 -7.01 13.34 4.36
CA ALA A 241 -7.87 14.08 3.43
C ALA A 241 -9.25 14.39 4.03
N SER A 242 -9.88 13.42 4.70
CA SER A 242 -11.16 13.64 5.39
C SER A 242 -11.05 14.68 6.51
N LEU A 243 -9.96 14.68 7.28
CA LEU A 243 -9.74 15.66 8.35
C LEU A 243 -9.56 17.08 7.78
N ILE A 244 -8.81 17.23 6.67
CA ILE A 244 -8.67 18.51 5.96
C ILE A 244 -10.06 19.04 5.57
N ILE A 245 -10.89 18.19 4.96
CA ILE A 245 -12.23 18.55 4.50
C ILE A 245 -13.13 18.94 5.68
N ASN A 246 -13.07 18.21 6.79
CA ASN A 246 -13.84 18.53 7.99
C ASN A 246 -13.44 19.88 8.58
N GLU A 247 -12.15 20.19 8.63
CA GLU A 247 -11.68 21.49 9.11
C GLU A 247 -12.07 22.62 8.14
N LEU A 248 -11.95 22.42 6.82
CA LEU A 248 -12.35 23.43 5.82
C LEU A 248 -13.82 23.81 5.93
N LYS A 249 -14.72 22.85 6.23
CA LYS A 249 -16.14 23.12 6.49
C LYS A 249 -16.36 24.11 7.64
N GLN A 250 -15.43 24.18 8.59
CA GLN A 250 -15.49 25.08 9.76
C GLN A 250 -14.85 26.45 9.51
N THR A 251 -14.25 26.67 8.34
CA THR A 251 -13.61 27.95 7.98
C THR A 251 -14.52 28.81 7.10
N ASP A 252 -14.14 30.06 6.89
CA ASP A 252 -14.75 30.93 5.88
C ASP A 252 -14.15 30.78 4.48
N ASN A 253 -13.24 29.82 4.29
CA ASN A 253 -12.64 29.58 2.99
C ASN A 253 -13.69 29.12 1.97
N SER A 254 -13.73 29.79 0.81
CA SER A 254 -14.75 29.55 -0.22
C SER A 254 -14.68 28.17 -0.85
N ILE A 255 -13.58 27.42 -0.67
CA ILE A 255 -13.48 26.04 -1.16
C ILE A 255 -14.57 25.13 -0.57
N LYS A 256 -15.12 25.48 0.62
CA LYS A 256 -16.18 24.72 1.26
C LYS A 256 -17.44 24.57 0.41
N ASN A 257 -17.65 25.49 -0.53
CA ASN A 257 -18.79 25.47 -1.47
C ASN A 257 -18.70 24.34 -2.52
N TYR A 258 -17.52 23.71 -2.66
CA TYR A 258 -17.31 22.57 -3.56
C TYR A 258 -17.28 21.23 -2.83
N ILE A 259 -17.39 21.22 -1.50
CA ILE A 259 -17.32 19.99 -0.70
C ILE A 259 -18.65 19.24 -0.79
N LEU A 260 -18.57 17.93 -1.04
CA LEU A 260 -19.72 17.03 -1.05
C LEU A 260 -20.19 16.72 0.39
N ASN A 261 -21.51 16.51 0.55
CA ASN A 261 -22.11 16.22 1.85
C ASN A 261 -21.90 14.75 2.28
N ASP A 262 -22.09 13.80 1.36
CA ASP A 262 -22.03 12.36 1.63
C ASP A 262 -20.97 11.68 0.75
N VAL A 263 -19.73 11.66 1.24
CA VAL A 263 -18.59 11.10 0.50
C VAL A 263 -18.34 9.67 0.93
N LYS A 264 -18.45 8.73 -0.01
CA LYS A 264 -17.92 7.37 0.15
C LYS A 264 -16.52 7.30 -0.46
N VAL A 265 -15.51 7.39 0.38
CA VAL A 265 -14.11 7.28 -0.06
C VAL A 265 -13.85 5.88 -0.60
N VAL A 266 -13.36 5.81 -1.84
CA VAL A 266 -12.91 4.58 -2.48
C VAL A 266 -11.41 4.45 -2.27
N LEU A 267 -11.02 3.39 -1.57
CA LEU A 267 -9.61 3.01 -1.40
C LEU A 267 -9.15 2.13 -2.57
N PRO A 268 -7.84 2.07 -2.84
CA PRO A 268 -7.28 1.13 -3.81
C PRO A 268 -7.73 -0.30 -3.52
N LYS A 269 -8.14 -1.02 -4.57
CA LYS A 269 -8.56 -2.41 -4.45
C LYS A 269 -7.35 -3.26 -4.03
N LYS A 270 -7.53 -4.02 -2.95
CA LYS A 270 -6.53 -5.00 -2.51
C LYS A 270 -6.44 -6.18 -3.49
N LYS A 271 -5.26 -6.77 -3.62
CA LYS A 271 -5.06 -8.05 -4.33
C LYS A 271 -5.32 -9.22 -3.38
N ASN A 272 -5.82 -10.35 -3.87
CA ASN A 272 -5.98 -11.53 -3.03
C ASN A 272 -4.81 -12.50 -3.20
N ILE A 273 -4.40 -13.11 -2.10
CA ILE A 273 -3.47 -14.24 -2.05
C ILE A 273 -4.24 -15.42 -1.47
N PHE A 274 -4.69 -16.33 -2.32
CA PHE A 274 -5.33 -17.57 -1.92
C PHE A 274 -4.26 -18.60 -1.55
N LEU A 275 -4.40 -19.20 -0.37
CA LEU A 275 -3.56 -20.31 0.07
C LEU A 275 -4.38 -21.60 -0.03
N ILE A 276 -3.94 -22.53 -0.88
CA ILE A 276 -4.62 -23.77 -1.24
C ILE A 276 -3.72 -24.94 -0.86
N GLY A 277 -4.15 -25.76 0.09
CA GLY A 277 -3.32 -26.85 0.58
C GLY A 277 -3.96 -27.73 1.64
N ASP A 278 -3.09 -28.48 2.33
CA ASP A 278 -3.46 -29.48 3.33
C ASP A 278 -3.30 -28.99 4.78
N SER A 279 -3.17 -29.92 5.75
CA SER A 279 -3.06 -29.59 7.17
C SER A 279 -1.79 -28.82 7.53
N THR A 280 -0.72 -28.87 6.73
CA THR A 280 0.50 -28.10 7.03
C THR A 280 0.37 -26.63 6.62
N MET A 281 -0.73 -26.24 5.96
CA MET A 281 -1.09 -24.87 5.63
C MET A 281 -2.37 -24.39 6.33
N ALA A 282 -3.31 -25.30 6.59
CA ALA A 282 -4.64 -24.99 7.12
C ALA A 282 -4.64 -24.47 8.56
N SER A 283 -5.72 -23.77 8.91
CA SER A 283 -6.08 -23.51 10.30
C SER A 283 -6.64 -24.77 10.99
N SER A 284 -6.37 -24.89 12.28
CA SER A 284 -6.82 -25.98 13.15
C SER A 284 -7.24 -25.42 14.50
N SER A 285 -8.25 -26.03 15.12
CA SER A 285 -8.63 -25.72 16.51
C SER A 285 -7.65 -26.31 17.53
N ASN A 286 -6.80 -27.24 17.12
CA ASN A 286 -5.79 -27.83 17.98
C ASN A 286 -4.47 -27.02 17.85
N PRO A 287 -4.01 -26.36 18.93
CA PRO A 287 -2.82 -25.49 18.91
C PRO A 287 -1.51 -26.23 18.57
N ASN A 288 -1.51 -27.56 18.66
CA ASN A 288 -0.38 -28.42 18.29
C ASN A 288 -0.33 -28.77 16.79
N THR A 289 -1.28 -28.24 15.99
CA THR A 289 -1.43 -28.57 14.56
C THR A 289 -1.78 -27.32 13.73
N ILE A 290 -0.96 -26.29 13.82
CA ILE A 290 -1.11 -25.05 13.07
C ILE A 290 -0.34 -25.14 11.75
N GLY A 291 -1.03 -24.88 10.64
CA GLY A 291 -0.39 -24.76 9.34
C GLY A 291 0.22 -23.38 9.09
N TRP A 292 1.24 -23.30 8.26
CA TRP A 292 2.00 -22.07 7.98
C TRP A 292 1.16 -20.96 7.35
N GLY A 293 0.05 -21.30 6.69
CA GLY A 293 -0.87 -20.32 6.12
C GLY A 293 -1.58 -19.47 7.17
N VAL A 294 -1.60 -19.90 8.45
CA VAL A 294 -2.18 -19.14 9.56
C VAL A 294 -1.32 -17.92 9.93
N PRO A 295 -0.01 -18.06 10.24
CA PRO A 295 0.85 -16.91 10.53
C PRO A 295 1.30 -16.14 9.27
N PHE A 296 1.14 -16.67 8.06
CA PHE A 296 1.60 -15.99 6.84
C PHE A 296 1.14 -14.53 6.64
N PRO A 297 -0.11 -14.13 6.98
CA PRO A 297 -0.55 -12.74 6.85
C PRO A 297 0.30 -11.73 7.61
N GLN A 298 0.99 -12.12 8.69
CA GLN A 298 1.86 -11.22 9.46
C GLN A 298 3.07 -10.73 8.65
N PHE A 299 3.41 -11.44 7.57
CA PHE A 299 4.48 -11.09 6.65
C PHE A 299 3.96 -10.37 5.40
N CYS A 300 2.68 -9.98 5.38
CA CYS A 300 2.04 -9.36 4.24
C CYS A 300 1.64 -7.91 4.53
N ASP A 301 1.64 -7.07 3.51
CA ASP A 301 1.01 -5.76 3.52
C ASP A 301 -0.51 -5.91 3.52
N THR A 302 -1.10 -6.15 4.69
CA THR A 302 -2.55 -6.36 4.78
C THR A 302 -3.36 -5.09 4.44
N THR A 303 -2.72 -3.93 4.26
CA THR A 303 -3.36 -2.74 3.70
C THR A 303 -3.54 -2.83 2.18
N GLN A 304 -2.73 -3.64 1.49
CA GLN A 304 -2.74 -3.82 0.04
C GLN A 304 -3.17 -5.21 -0.42
N VAL A 305 -3.11 -6.22 0.44
CA VAL A 305 -3.53 -7.59 0.11
C VAL A 305 -4.49 -8.17 1.12
N ASN A 306 -5.35 -9.07 0.65
CA ASN A 306 -6.07 -10.01 1.49
C ASN A 306 -5.38 -11.36 1.38
N VAL A 307 -5.06 -11.99 2.51
CA VAL A 307 -4.58 -13.38 2.53
C VAL A 307 -5.75 -14.29 2.90
N ILE A 308 -6.12 -15.18 1.99
CA ILE A 308 -7.32 -16.01 2.10
C ILE A 308 -6.88 -17.47 2.17
N ASN A 309 -6.80 -18.01 3.39
CA ASN A 309 -6.41 -19.39 3.60
C ASN A 309 -7.60 -20.34 3.40
N LYS A 310 -7.61 -21.04 2.26
CA LYS A 310 -8.60 -22.06 1.89
C LYS A 310 -8.09 -23.49 2.12
N ALA A 311 -6.87 -23.64 2.66
CA ALA A 311 -6.32 -24.96 2.95
C ALA A 311 -7.17 -25.71 3.96
N ARG A 312 -7.24 -27.04 3.79
CA ARG A 312 -8.11 -27.89 4.62
C ARG A 312 -7.35 -29.11 5.11
N GLY A 313 -7.36 -29.29 6.44
CA GLY A 313 -6.69 -30.39 7.09
C GLY A 313 -7.09 -31.76 6.53
N GLY A 314 -6.08 -32.61 6.27
CA GLY A 314 -6.26 -33.97 5.78
C GLY A 314 -6.72 -34.10 4.33
N ARG A 315 -6.65 -33.04 3.51
CA ARG A 315 -6.96 -33.11 2.08
C ARG A 315 -5.70 -33.35 1.25
N SER A 316 -5.86 -34.10 0.17
CA SER A 316 -4.91 -34.22 -0.94
C SER A 316 -5.41 -33.39 -2.12
N THR A 317 -4.64 -33.30 -3.20
CA THR A 317 -5.12 -32.68 -4.45
C THR A 317 -6.44 -33.32 -4.92
N ARG A 318 -6.51 -34.66 -4.88
CA ARG A 318 -7.69 -35.46 -5.18
C ARG A 318 -8.87 -35.08 -4.29
N THR A 319 -8.75 -35.21 -2.97
CA THR A 319 -9.91 -35.01 -2.09
C THR A 319 -10.33 -33.55 -1.99
N PHE A 320 -9.41 -32.60 -2.21
CA PHE A 320 -9.76 -31.19 -2.29
C PHE A 320 -10.66 -30.89 -3.50
N ILE A 321 -10.41 -31.52 -4.65
CA ILE A 321 -11.28 -31.42 -5.82
C ILE A 321 -12.57 -32.22 -5.62
N TYR A 322 -12.46 -33.49 -5.20
CA TYR A 322 -13.61 -34.38 -5.02
C TYR A 322 -14.67 -33.81 -4.07
N GLU A 323 -14.25 -33.16 -2.98
CA GLU A 323 -15.15 -32.56 -1.99
C GLU A 323 -15.70 -31.18 -2.41
N GLY A 324 -15.40 -30.71 -3.62
CA GLY A 324 -15.85 -29.41 -4.14
C GLY A 324 -15.13 -28.19 -3.53
N LEU A 325 -14.09 -28.41 -2.71
CA LEU A 325 -13.33 -27.32 -2.08
C LEU A 325 -12.56 -26.50 -3.12
N TRP A 326 -12.07 -27.15 -4.18
CA TRP A 326 -11.45 -26.46 -5.31
C TRP A 326 -12.44 -25.55 -6.03
N ASP A 327 -13.63 -26.05 -6.39
CA ASP A 327 -14.62 -25.24 -7.10
C ASP A 327 -15.14 -24.08 -6.23
N ALA A 328 -15.31 -24.31 -4.93
CA ALA A 328 -15.64 -23.25 -3.98
C ALA A 328 -14.57 -22.14 -3.97
N ALA A 329 -13.28 -22.50 -3.84
CA ALA A 329 -12.19 -21.51 -3.87
C ALA A 329 -12.09 -20.80 -5.23
N LYS A 330 -12.13 -21.55 -6.33
CA LYS A 330 -12.04 -21.05 -7.71
C LYS A 330 -13.15 -20.06 -8.05
N SER A 331 -14.34 -20.22 -7.46
CA SER A 331 -15.46 -19.29 -7.66
C SER A 331 -15.18 -17.87 -7.14
N GLU A 332 -14.24 -17.72 -6.21
CA GLU A 332 -13.86 -16.44 -5.60
C GLU A 332 -12.68 -15.75 -6.32
N PHE A 333 -11.98 -16.45 -7.22
CA PHE A 333 -10.80 -15.91 -7.90
C PHE A 333 -11.16 -14.75 -8.82
N GLN A 334 -10.32 -13.72 -8.82
CA GLN A 334 -10.41 -12.57 -9.70
C GLN A 334 -9.12 -12.40 -10.51
N GLU A 335 -9.21 -11.65 -11.61
CA GLU A 335 -8.06 -11.34 -12.44
C GLU A 335 -6.93 -10.67 -11.64
N GLY A 336 -5.73 -11.23 -11.77
CA GLY A 336 -4.53 -10.77 -11.08
C GLY A 336 -4.41 -11.20 -9.62
N ASP A 337 -5.29 -12.06 -9.10
CA ASP A 337 -5.09 -12.70 -7.80
C ASP A 337 -3.91 -13.69 -7.85
N PHE A 338 -3.36 -14.03 -6.68
CA PHE A 338 -2.31 -15.04 -6.53
C PHE A 338 -2.89 -16.29 -5.89
N VAL A 339 -2.61 -17.47 -6.46
CA VAL A 339 -3.09 -18.76 -5.95
C VAL A 339 -1.90 -19.64 -5.63
N VAL A 340 -1.58 -19.73 -4.35
CA VAL A 340 -0.45 -20.52 -3.83
C VAL A 340 -0.94 -21.93 -3.51
N ILE A 341 -0.42 -22.93 -4.22
CA ILE A 341 -0.85 -24.33 -4.16
C ILE A 341 0.26 -25.18 -3.54
N GLN A 342 -0.06 -25.93 -2.48
CA GLN A 342 0.87 -26.86 -1.83
C GLN A 342 0.14 -28.12 -1.32
N PHE A 343 0.51 -29.27 -1.88
CA PHE A 343 -0.02 -30.59 -1.49
C PHE A 343 1.07 -31.66 -1.61
N GLY A 344 0.76 -32.88 -1.15
CA GLY A 344 1.61 -34.06 -1.31
C GLY A 344 1.58 -34.99 -0.10
N HIS A 345 1.37 -34.47 1.12
CA HIS A 345 1.39 -35.29 2.35
C HIS A 345 0.29 -36.35 2.36
N ASN A 346 -0.91 -35.95 1.96
CA ASN A 346 -2.09 -36.83 1.94
C ASN A 346 -2.21 -37.61 0.62
N ASP A 347 -1.66 -37.07 -0.47
CA ASP A 347 -1.60 -37.70 -1.79
C ASP A 347 -0.78 -39.00 -1.76
N ALA A 348 0.17 -39.12 -0.82
CA ALA A 348 0.93 -40.34 -0.51
C ALA A 348 0.11 -41.44 0.21
N GLY A 349 -1.15 -41.17 0.55
CA GLY A 349 -2.04 -42.14 1.19
C GLY A 349 -2.46 -43.29 0.28
N ASN A 350 -3.19 -44.25 0.84
CA ASN A 350 -3.81 -45.32 0.04
C ASN A 350 -4.95 -44.75 -0.80
N ILE A 351 -5.06 -45.23 -2.04
CA ILE A 351 -6.09 -44.78 -2.99
C ILE A 351 -7.46 -45.38 -2.71
N ASP A 352 -7.51 -46.57 -2.10
CA ASP A 352 -8.66 -47.47 -1.96
C ASP A 352 -9.00 -47.83 -0.49
N LYS A 353 -8.32 -47.20 0.48
CA LYS A 353 -8.66 -47.36 1.90
C LYS A 353 -9.43 -46.16 2.44
N LYS A 354 -10.28 -46.43 3.44
CA LYS A 354 -11.04 -45.43 4.20
C LYS A 354 -10.19 -44.19 4.50
N LYS A 355 -10.75 -43.01 4.16
CA LYS A 355 -10.15 -41.66 3.96
C LYS A 355 -9.91 -41.30 2.49
N TYR A 356 -9.62 -42.26 1.61
CA TYR A 356 -9.54 -42.10 0.15
C TYR A 356 -8.68 -40.91 -0.32
N ARG A 357 -7.56 -40.67 0.39
CA ARG A 357 -6.72 -39.49 0.17
C ARG A 357 -5.71 -39.68 -0.96
N GLY A 358 -5.26 -40.91 -1.20
CA GLY A 358 -4.20 -41.17 -2.17
C GLY A 358 -4.56 -40.73 -3.58
N SER A 359 -3.57 -40.26 -4.33
CA SER A 359 -3.63 -40.12 -5.79
C SER A 359 -2.72 -41.15 -6.46
N LEU A 360 -2.86 -41.36 -7.76
CA LEU A 360 -1.84 -42.10 -8.51
C LEU A 360 -0.53 -41.31 -8.54
N LYS A 361 0.58 -42.03 -8.66
CA LYS A 361 1.94 -41.45 -8.67
C LYS A 361 2.27 -40.88 -10.05
N GLY A 362 3.13 -39.86 -10.09
CA GLY A 362 3.60 -39.28 -11.35
C GLY A 362 2.81 -38.07 -11.85
N VAL A 363 3.11 -37.68 -13.09
CA VAL A 363 2.56 -36.50 -13.79
C VAL A 363 1.80 -36.84 -15.07
N GLY A 364 1.65 -38.12 -15.37
CA GLY A 364 0.96 -38.62 -16.55
C GLY A 364 -0.56 -38.59 -16.42
N GLU A 365 -1.22 -39.14 -17.44
CA GLU A 365 -2.68 -39.15 -17.59
C GLU A 365 -3.29 -40.48 -17.08
N GLU A 366 -2.54 -41.29 -16.36
CA GLU A 366 -3.00 -42.57 -15.85
C GLU A 366 -4.19 -42.40 -14.92
N THR A 367 -5.15 -43.32 -15.03
CA THR A 367 -6.35 -43.36 -14.21
C THR A 367 -6.57 -44.74 -13.60
N GLN A 368 -7.25 -44.78 -12.46
CA GLN A 368 -7.72 -46.01 -11.84
C GLN A 368 -9.11 -45.80 -11.26
N GLU A 369 -10.01 -46.75 -11.49
CA GLU A 369 -11.32 -46.74 -10.84
C GLU A 369 -11.21 -47.24 -9.40
N VAL A 370 -11.80 -46.49 -8.47
CA VAL A 370 -11.84 -46.82 -7.04
C VAL A 370 -13.27 -46.77 -6.54
N MET A 371 -13.74 -47.85 -5.92
CA MET A 371 -15.02 -47.89 -5.22
C MET A 371 -14.90 -47.18 -3.87
N ARG A 372 -15.66 -46.10 -3.67
CA ARG A 372 -15.81 -45.45 -2.36
C ARG A 372 -17.07 -45.97 -1.67
N ASP A 373 -16.91 -46.39 -0.41
CA ASP A 373 -18.01 -46.90 0.43
C ASP A 373 -19.26 -45.99 0.42
N SER A 374 -19.08 -44.67 0.37
CA SER A 374 -20.14 -43.68 0.55
C SER A 374 -20.80 -43.18 -0.74
N THR A 375 -20.19 -43.39 -1.90
CA THR A 375 -20.47 -42.60 -3.11
C THR A 375 -20.32 -43.36 -4.43
N GLY A 376 -19.90 -44.63 -4.38
CA GLY A 376 -19.74 -45.45 -5.58
C GLY A 376 -18.38 -45.26 -6.28
N LEU A 377 -18.35 -45.57 -7.57
CA LEU A 377 -17.14 -45.61 -8.39
C LEU A 377 -16.61 -44.19 -8.66
N GLU A 378 -15.31 -43.97 -8.41
CA GLU A 378 -14.59 -42.73 -8.70
C GLU A 378 -13.39 -43.02 -9.61
N THR A 379 -13.21 -42.22 -10.67
CA THR A 379 -11.98 -42.22 -11.47
C THR A 379 -10.88 -41.41 -10.79
N VAL A 380 -9.79 -42.06 -10.41
CA VAL A 380 -8.66 -41.45 -9.72
C VAL A 380 -7.54 -41.18 -10.70
N HIS A 381 -7.08 -39.93 -10.75
CA HIS A 381 -5.95 -39.50 -11.59
C HIS A 381 -4.61 -39.45 -10.83
N THR A 382 -3.53 -39.17 -11.56
CA THR A 382 -2.21 -38.88 -10.99
C THR A 382 -2.16 -37.57 -10.21
N TYR A 383 -1.20 -37.46 -9.30
CA TYR A 383 -0.92 -36.21 -8.58
C TYR A 383 -0.70 -35.04 -9.53
N GLY A 384 0.11 -35.23 -10.57
CA GLY A 384 0.40 -34.16 -11.52
C GLY A 384 -0.80 -33.77 -12.37
N TRP A 385 -1.71 -34.70 -12.68
CA TRP A 385 -2.97 -34.38 -13.34
C TRP A 385 -3.81 -33.38 -12.53
N TYR A 386 -3.99 -33.65 -11.22
CA TYR A 386 -4.77 -32.75 -10.36
C TYR A 386 -4.11 -31.37 -10.22
N LEU A 387 -2.78 -31.30 -10.11
CA LEU A 387 -2.06 -30.02 -10.08
C LEU A 387 -2.20 -29.25 -11.39
N LYS A 388 -2.03 -29.89 -12.55
CA LYS A 388 -2.25 -29.27 -13.87
C LYS A 388 -3.66 -28.71 -13.98
N LYS A 389 -4.66 -29.46 -13.53
CA LYS A 389 -6.04 -28.98 -13.47
C LYS A 389 -6.16 -27.71 -12.63
N MET A 390 -5.63 -27.69 -11.41
CA MET A 390 -5.70 -26.49 -10.55
C MET A 390 -4.99 -25.29 -11.18
N VAL A 391 -3.85 -25.52 -11.84
CA VAL A 391 -3.10 -24.48 -12.56
C VAL A 391 -3.91 -23.90 -13.73
N ASN A 392 -4.49 -24.77 -14.57
CA ASN A 392 -5.25 -24.34 -15.75
C ASN A 392 -6.51 -23.61 -15.35
N ASP A 393 -7.28 -24.17 -14.41
CA ASP A 393 -8.45 -23.51 -13.82
C ASP A 393 -8.09 -22.12 -13.23
N THR A 394 -6.89 -21.96 -12.66
CA THR A 394 -6.41 -20.66 -12.13
C THR A 394 -6.11 -19.67 -13.25
N LYS A 395 -5.38 -20.12 -14.28
CA LYS A 395 -5.05 -19.29 -15.47
C LYS A 395 -6.30 -18.84 -16.20
N GLU A 396 -7.30 -19.72 -16.33
CA GLU A 396 -8.60 -19.40 -16.95
C GLU A 396 -9.36 -18.29 -16.22
N LYS A 397 -9.16 -18.14 -14.90
CA LYS A 397 -9.69 -17.03 -14.10
C LYS A 397 -8.88 -15.73 -14.21
N GLY A 398 -7.80 -15.73 -14.99
CA GLY A 398 -6.85 -14.62 -15.07
C GLY A 398 -6.02 -14.45 -13.79
N ALA A 399 -6.00 -15.46 -12.90
CA ALA A 399 -5.21 -15.46 -11.68
C ALA A 399 -3.84 -16.11 -11.92
N ASN A 400 -2.91 -15.89 -10.98
CA ASN A 400 -1.52 -16.28 -11.07
C ASN A 400 -1.25 -17.51 -10.19
N PRO A 401 -1.15 -18.73 -10.76
CA PRO A 401 -0.82 -19.93 -9.98
C PRO A 401 0.65 -19.93 -9.55
N ILE A 402 0.90 -20.39 -8.32
CA ILE A 402 2.24 -20.55 -7.74
C ILE A 402 2.27 -21.93 -7.06
N ILE A 403 3.19 -22.80 -7.46
CA ILE A 403 3.33 -24.13 -6.85
C ILE A 403 4.44 -24.09 -5.80
N LEU A 404 4.14 -24.59 -4.61
CA LEU A 404 5.13 -24.93 -3.60
C LEU A 404 5.18 -26.45 -3.45
N SER A 405 6.37 -27.00 -3.24
CA SER A 405 6.49 -28.39 -2.78
C SER A 405 5.83 -28.57 -1.40
N LEU A 406 5.48 -29.80 -1.01
CA LEU A 406 5.10 -30.08 0.38
C LEU A 406 6.21 -29.70 1.38
N THR A 407 5.82 -29.30 2.59
CA THR A 407 6.75 -29.03 3.70
C THR A 407 7.52 -30.30 4.12
N PRO A 408 8.73 -30.19 4.69
CA PRO A 408 9.43 -31.35 5.23
C PRO A 408 8.77 -31.84 6.52
N ARG A 409 8.96 -33.12 6.82
CA ARG A 409 8.58 -33.73 8.11
C ARG A 409 9.74 -33.65 9.08
N ASN A 410 9.46 -33.79 10.37
CA ASN A 410 10.47 -33.99 11.42
C ASN A 410 11.01 -35.43 11.40
N GLU A 411 11.49 -35.86 10.25
CA GLU A 411 12.11 -37.15 10.01
C GLU A 411 13.57 -36.90 9.57
N TRP A 412 14.50 -37.66 10.13
CA TRP A 412 15.94 -37.40 9.99
C TRP A 412 16.72 -38.64 9.51
N PRO A 413 16.40 -39.21 8.33
CA PRO A 413 17.15 -40.34 7.80
C PRO A 413 18.63 -39.96 7.64
N ASN A 414 19.52 -40.80 8.15
CA ASN A 414 20.98 -40.58 8.08
C ASN A 414 21.43 -39.22 8.66
N GLY A 415 20.70 -38.69 9.66
CA GLY A 415 21.05 -37.44 10.34
C GLY A 415 20.71 -36.16 9.55
N LYS A 416 19.96 -36.26 8.45
CA LYS A 416 19.55 -35.13 7.61
C LYS A 416 18.03 -35.03 7.55
N ALA A 417 17.48 -33.82 7.52
CA ALA A 417 16.03 -33.63 7.44
C ALA A 417 15.49 -34.21 6.13
N GLU A 418 14.35 -34.92 6.20
CA GLU A 418 13.77 -35.63 5.06
C GLU A 418 13.56 -34.69 3.87
N ARG A 419 14.01 -35.13 2.70
CA ARG A 419 13.68 -34.53 1.41
C ARG A 419 12.93 -35.54 0.55
N ARG A 420 11.80 -35.13 -0.02
CA ARG A 420 10.98 -35.99 -0.89
C ARG A 420 11.26 -35.75 -2.38
N THR A 421 12.54 -35.53 -2.70
CA THR A 421 13.05 -35.11 -4.02
C THR A 421 12.64 -36.02 -5.15
N ASP A 422 12.57 -37.33 -4.95
CA ASP A 422 12.28 -38.28 -6.03
C ASP A 422 10.79 -38.60 -6.21
N SER A 423 9.90 -37.89 -5.51
CA SER A 423 8.45 -38.13 -5.53
C SER A 423 7.64 -36.84 -5.69
N TYR A 424 6.79 -36.49 -4.73
CA TYR A 424 5.86 -35.37 -4.81
C TYR A 424 6.54 -34.01 -5.01
N VAL A 425 7.78 -33.82 -4.52
CA VAL A 425 8.58 -32.62 -4.83
C VAL A 425 8.91 -32.57 -6.32
N LYS A 426 9.45 -33.66 -6.88
CA LYS A 426 9.77 -33.79 -8.31
C LYS A 426 8.53 -33.58 -9.17
N TRP A 427 7.42 -34.25 -8.87
CA TRP A 427 6.20 -34.14 -9.69
C TRP A 427 5.58 -32.74 -9.63
N ALA A 428 5.60 -32.08 -8.47
CA ALA A 428 5.16 -30.69 -8.37
C ALA A 428 6.03 -29.75 -9.20
N LYS A 429 7.35 -29.97 -9.20
CA LYS A 429 8.31 -29.22 -10.03
C LYS A 429 8.10 -29.46 -11.52
N GLU A 430 7.96 -30.72 -11.94
CA GLU A 430 7.72 -31.10 -13.34
C GLU A 430 6.43 -30.47 -13.88
N VAL A 431 5.35 -30.47 -13.08
CA VAL A 431 4.12 -29.75 -13.46
C VAL A 431 4.37 -28.26 -13.59
N ALA A 432 5.07 -27.65 -12.63
CA ALA A 432 5.32 -26.21 -12.68
C ALA A 432 6.15 -25.80 -13.91
N GLU A 433 7.16 -26.59 -14.27
CA GLU A 433 7.99 -26.39 -15.46
C GLU A 433 7.19 -26.54 -16.74
N ALA A 434 6.40 -27.63 -16.85
CA ALA A 434 5.54 -27.90 -18.01
C ALA A 434 4.47 -26.82 -18.21
N GLU A 435 3.92 -26.30 -17.12
CA GLU A 435 2.89 -25.26 -17.13
C GLU A 435 3.46 -23.83 -17.17
N HIS A 436 4.79 -23.69 -17.13
CA HIS A 436 5.48 -22.40 -17.07
C HIS A 436 5.03 -21.51 -15.90
N VAL A 437 4.78 -22.12 -14.74
CA VAL A 437 4.38 -21.41 -13.52
C VAL A 437 5.51 -21.42 -12.48
N PRO A 438 5.56 -20.42 -11.59
CA PRO A 438 6.56 -20.39 -10.52
C PRO A 438 6.50 -21.62 -9.61
N PHE A 439 7.67 -22.21 -9.35
CA PHE A 439 7.88 -23.28 -8.38
C PHE A 439 8.82 -22.82 -7.27
N PHE A 440 8.50 -23.15 -6.02
CA PHE A 440 9.43 -23.03 -4.90
C PHE A 440 9.52 -24.35 -4.14
N ASP A 441 10.73 -24.87 -4.03
CA ASP A 441 11.04 -26.06 -3.24
C ASP A 441 11.15 -25.73 -1.76
N ILE A 442 10.00 -25.49 -1.11
CA ILE A 442 9.97 -25.23 0.33
C ILE A 442 10.32 -26.49 1.14
N ASN A 443 10.34 -27.67 0.54
CA ASN A 443 10.77 -28.92 1.17
C ASN A 443 12.26 -28.82 1.50
N ASP A 444 13.08 -28.58 0.49
CA ASP A 444 14.54 -28.46 0.63
C ASP A 444 14.95 -27.23 1.45
N ILE A 445 14.30 -26.09 1.21
CA ILE A 445 14.70 -24.83 1.85
C ILE A 445 14.40 -24.86 3.35
N VAL A 446 13.23 -25.37 3.76
CA VAL A 446 12.90 -25.52 5.18
C VAL A 446 13.75 -26.62 5.82
N ALA A 447 13.98 -27.74 5.11
CA ALA A 447 14.84 -28.83 5.60
C ALA A 447 16.28 -28.34 5.87
N THR A 448 16.83 -27.53 4.98
CA THR A 448 18.16 -26.92 5.14
C THR A 448 18.21 -26.00 6.36
N LYS A 449 17.16 -25.21 6.60
CA LYS A 449 17.10 -24.38 7.81
C LYS A 449 16.90 -25.21 9.09
N TYR A 450 16.13 -26.30 9.04
CA TYR A 450 16.04 -27.25 10.14
C TYR A 450 17.40 -27.87 10.47
N GLU A 451 18.17 -28.27 9.47
CA GLU A 451 19.53 -28.80 9.67
C GLU A 451 20.47 -27.79 10.33
N ALA A 452 20.35 -26.50 10.00
CA ALA A 452 21.12 -25.45 10.64
C ALA A 452 20.76 -25.25 12.13
N LEU A 453 19.49 -25.48 12.51
CA LEU A 453 19.04 -25.47 13.92
C LEU A 453 19.45 -26.75 14.65
N GLY A 454 19.44 -27.87 13.95
CA GLY A 454 19.64 -29.20 14.50
C GLY A 454 18.35 -29.83 15.04
N LYS A 455 18.33 -31.17 15.02
CA LYS A 455 17.16 -32.00 15.35
C LYS A 455 16.49 -31.66 16.68
N GLU A 456 17.28 -31.44 17.74
CA GLU A 456 16.75 -31.17 19.08
C GLU A 456 16.03 -29.82 19.17
N GLN A 457 16.48 -28.79 18.43
CA GLN A 457 15.81 -27.49 18.38
C GLN A 457 14.56 -27.51 17.50
N VAL A 458 14.51 -28.40 16.50
CA VAL A 458 13.35 -28.55 15.60
C VAL A 458 12.24 -29.38 16.25
N LYS A 459 12.60 -30.34 17.12
CA LYS A 459 11.64 -31.25 17.76
C LYS A 459 10.44 -30.53 18.44
N PRO A 460 10.61 -29.44 19.20
CA PRO A 460 9.50 -28.68 19.79
C PRO A 460 8.51 -28.09 18.78
N PHE A 461 8.92 -27.86 17.53
CA PHE A 461 8.01 -27.39 16.49
C PHE A 461 6.92 -28.42 16.16
N PHE A 462 7.15 -29.69 16.48
CA PHE A 462 6.32 -30.84 16.11
C PHE A 462 5.81 -31.58 17.37
N PRO A 463 4.96 -30.94 18.20
CA PRO A 463 4.62 -31.48 19.52
C PRO A 463 3.72 -32.72 19.50
N GLN A 464 3.03 -32.99 18.39
CA GLN A 464 2.06 -34.08 18.29
C GLN A 464 2.54 -35.25 17.43
N ASP A 465 3.06 -34.96 16.23
CA ASP A 465 3.57 -35.96 15.31
C ASP A 465 4.66 -35.34 14.42
N HIS A 466 5.26 -36.13 13.54
CA HIS A 466 6.36 -35.70 12.68
C HIS A 466 5.93 -34.82 11.49
N THR A 467 4.64 -34.51 11.31
CA THR A 467 4.12 -33.78 10.14
C THR A 467 3.54 -32.41 10.51
N HIS A 468 2.83 -32.32 11.63
CA HIS A 468 2.08 -31.13 12.02
C HIS A 468 2.88 -30.27 13.00
N THR A 469 2.98 -28.98 12.68
CA THR A 469 3.68 -28.00 13.51
C THR A 469 2.76 -27.33 14.53
N ASN A 470 3.33 -26.80 15.62
CA ASN A 470 2.69 -25.76 16.43
C ASN A 470 2.80 -24.38 15.74
N LEU A 471 2.33 -23.31 16.40
CA LEU A 471 2.42 -21.94 15.87
C LEU A 471 3.86 -21.48 15.57
N GLU A 472 4.83 -21.90 16.38
CA GLU A 472 6.24 -21.52 16.21
C GLU A 472 6.81 -22.15 14.93
N GLY A 473 6.65 -23.46 14.74
CA GLY A 473 7.06 -24.16 13.52
C GLY A 473 6.32 -23.69 12.27
N ALA A 474 5.03 -23.38 12.41
CA ALA A 474 4.22 -22.78 11.35
C ALA A 474 4.75 -21.39 10.96
N THR A 475 5.08 -20.57 11.95
CA THR A 475 5.64 -19.22 11.77
C THR A 475 7.01 -19.28 11.10
N PHE A 476 7.85 -20.23 11.49
CA PHE A 476 9.15 -20.48 10.87
C PHE A 476 9.02 -20.79 9.37
N THR A 477 8.08 -21.65 9.02
CA THR A 477 7.79 -22.00 7.61
C THR A 477 7.21 -20.81 6.85
N ALA A 478 6.23 -20.11 7.44
CA ALA A 478 5.62 -18.94 6.83
C ALA A 478 6.61 -17.80 6.57
N LYS A 479 7.54 -17.55 7.49
CA LYS A 479 8.64 -16.60 7.31
C LYS A 479 9.52 -17.01 6.13
N THR A 480 9.83 -18.29 6.02
CA THR A 480 10.64 -18.83 4.92
C THR A 480 9.94 -18.66 3.57
N VAL A 481 8.62 -18.93 3.49
CA VAL A 481 7.83 -18.67 2.27
C VAL A 481 7.82 -17.18 1.93
N ALA A 482 7.62 -16.31 2.91
CA ALA A 482 7.65 -14.86 2.71
C ALA A 482 9.02 -14.39 2.17
N GLU A 483 10.13 -14.86 2.73
CA GLU A 483 11.47 -14.56 2.24
C GLU A 483 11.66 -14.95 0.76
N LEU A 484 11.12 -16.10 0.35
CA LEU A 484 11.18 -16.55 -1.04
C LEU A 484 10.37 -15.65 -1.97
N PHE A 485 9.14 -15.30 -1.59
CA PHE A 485 8.30 -14.40 -2.36
C PHE A 485 8.91 -13.00 -2.47
N LYS A 486 9.57 -12.51 -1.41
CA LYS A 486 10.29 -11.23 -1.45
C LYS A 486 11.49 -11.23 -2.40
N LYS A 487 12.24 -12.34 -2.44
CA LYS A 487 13.41 -12.49 -3.31
C LYS A 487 13.02 -12.67 -4.78
N SER A 488 11.83 -13.20 -5.06
CA SER A 488 11.34 -13.39 -6.42
C SER A 488 10.92 -12.09 -7.10
N ARG A 489 11.65 -11.68 -8.14
CA ARG A 489 11.32 -10.50 -8.95
C ARG A 489 10.17 -10.74 -9.93
N ARG A 490 9.91 -11.99 -10.29
CA ARG A 490 8.95 -12.36 -11.35
C ARG A 490 7.52 -12.56 -10.85
N LEU A 491 7.32 -12.71 -9.54
CA LEU A 491 6.02 -13.04 -8.96
C LEU A 491 5.05 -11.86 -8.83
N GLY A 492 5.50 -10.60 -8.92
CA GLY A 492 4.66 -9.45 -8.56
C GLY A 492 4.27 -9.36 -7.08
N LEU A 493 4.56 -10.40 -6.26
CA LEU A 493 4.25 -10.43 -4.82
C LEU A 493 5.23 -9.65 -3.95
N ARG A 494 6.44 -9.36 -4.45
CA ARG A 494 7.53 -8.74 -3.67
C ARG A 494 7.13 -7.43 -2.98
N SER A 495 6.28 -6.61 -3.60
CA SER A 495 5.81 -5.34 -3.04
C SER A 495 4.84 -5.51 -1.88
N TYR A 496 4.26 -6.70 -1.73
CA TYR A 496 3.26 -7.01 -0.70
C TYR A 496 3.82 -7.83 0.47
N ILE A 497 5.08 -8.25 0.41
CA ILE A 497 5.71 -9.03 1.47
C ILE A 497 6.65 -8.16 2.30
N TYR A 498 6.53 -8.24 3.62
CA TYR A 498 7.42 -7.58 4.58
C TYR A 498 7.82 -8.54 5.70
N PHE A 499 9.05 -8.39 6.15
CA PHE A 499 9.56 -9.01 7.36
C PHE A 499 10.43 -7.93 8.00
N ASP A 500 10.14 -7.65 9.26
CA ASP A 500 11.05 -6.90 10.14
C ASP A 500 11.92 -7.90 10.90
#